data_AF-X1QZ56-F1
#
_entry.id   AF-X1QZ56-F1
#
_cell.length_a   1.000
_cell.length_b   1.000
_cell.length_c   1.000
_cell.angle_alpha   90.00
_cell.angle_beta   90.00
_cell.angle_gamma   90.00
#
_symmetry.space_group_name_H-M   'P 1'
#
loop_
_entity.id
_entity.type
_entity.pdbx_description
1 polymer ?
#
loop_
_entity_poly.entity_id
_entity_poly.type
_entity_poly.pdbx_seq_one_letter_code
_entity_poly.pdbx_strand_id
1 'polypeptide(L)'
;MRFRHGNLTELDREKIKVMIPIINDVWNYNCVRAYTMPDVIRAISKHKPDIVIIDYLQNIADPENLSEYARLTKFTLQIQQIGRVKNTSVILVSQFHRPQEGKVRAPRNNDFRGSGSIEERAEIILLIYWERKLKMEALSRRDGDDPEYVRINITKNKDGETGFIQMKLYPEYHRWINWTDKRDKKEVIKHESAKKKGSKYRKERKDTDG
;
A
#
# COMPACT_ATOMS: atom_id res chain seq x y z
N MET A 1 -14.98 10.78 4.08
CA MET A 1 -14.71 9.81 5.16
C MET A 1 -15.16 10.38 6.50
N ARG A 2 -16.00 9.66 7.25
CA ARG A 2 -16.62 10.11 8.51
C ARG A 2 -15.61 10.56 9.56
N PHE A 3 -14.48 9.84 9.64
CA PHE A 3 -13.38 10.13 10.56
C PHE A 3 -12.79 11.54 10.40
N ARG A 4 -12.53 12.00 9.17
CA ARG A 4 -11.94 13.34 8.91
C ARG A 4 -12.85 14.51 9.25
N HIS A 5 -14.17 14.29 9.26
CA HIS A 5 -15.17 15.33 9.48
C HIS A 5 -15.74 15.29 10.91
N GLY A 6 -15.21 14.43 11.79
CA GLY A 6 -15.69 14.28 13.17
C GLY A 6 -17.04 13.57 13.32
N ASN A 7 -17.65 13.08 12.24
CA ASN A 7 -18.98 12.45 12.23
C ASN A 7 -18.92 10.98 12.65
N LEU A 8 -18.44 10.70 13.86
CA LEU A 8 -18.27 9.36 14.43
C LEU A 8 -19.54 8.87 15.10
N THR A 9 -19.98 7.65 14.75
CA THR A 9 -21.05 6.95 15.49
C THR A 9 -20.56 6.46 16.84
N GLU A 10 -21.48 6.04 17.72
CA GLU A 10 -21.10 5.40 18.98
C GLU A 10 -20.28 4.13 18.75
N LEU A 11 -20.67 3.33 17.76
CA LEU A 11 -19.92 2.14 17.36
C LEU A 11 -18.49 2.47 16.89
N ASP A 12 -18.28 3.60 16.20
CA ASP A 12 -16.94 4.03 15.80
C ASP A 12 -16.09 4.41 17.02
N ARG A 13 -16.70 5.08 18.00
CA ARG A 13 -16.03 5.48 19.26
C ARG A 13 -15.63 4.26 20.08
N GLU A 14 -16.50 3.26 20.20
CA GLU A 14 -16.19 1.99 20.87
C GLU A 14 -15.01 1.27 20.20
N LYS A 15 -15.02 1.16 18.87
CA LYS A 15 -13.90 0.56 18.11
C LYS A 15 -12.59 1.31 18.34
N ILE A 16 -12.62 2.64 18.37
CA ILE A 16 -11.43 3.45 18.65
C ILE A 16 -10.91 3.20 20.07
N LYS A 17 -11.79 3.17 21.07
CA LYS A 17 -11.41 2.89 22.47
C LYS A 17 -10.70 1.55 22.62
N VAL A 18 -11.18 0.51 21.93
CA VAL A 18 -10.55 -0.82 21.92
C VAL A 18 -9.19 -0.80 21.22
N MET A 19 -9.03 0.03 20.19
CA MET A 19 -7.82 0.08 19.37
C MET A 19 -6.66 0.87 20.02
N ILE A 20 -6.95 1.87 20.85
CA ILE A 20 -5.92 2.73 21.46
C ILE A 20 -4.88 1.92 22.27
N PRO A 21 -5.27 1.01 23.19
CA PRO A 21 -4.29 0.19 23.91
C PRO A 21 -3.48 -0.72 22.99
N ILE A 22 -4.10 -1.25 21.93
CA ILE A 22 -3.39 -2.09 20.95
C ILE A 22 -2.30 -1.28 20.25
N ILE A 23 -2.61 -0.06 19.79
CA ILE A 23 -1.64 0.79 19.09
C ILE A 23 -0.50 1.23 20.01
N ASN A 24 -0.81 1.60 21.26
CA ASN A 24 0.19 2.14 22.17
C ASN A 24 1.00 1.05 22.88
N ASP A 25 0.34 0.01 23.38
CA ASP A 25 0.96 -0.94 24.30
C ASP A 25 1.49 -2.17 23.56
N VAL A 26 0.82 -2.59 22.48
CA VAL A 26 1.25 -3.75 21.67
C VAL A 26 2.18 -3.30 20.55
N TRP A 27 1.75 -2.34 19.74
CA TRP A 27 2.54 -1.87 18.61
C TRP A 27 3.63 -0.87 19.00
N ASN A 28 3.50 -0.20 20.16
CA ASN A 28 4.37 0.90 20.56
C ASN A 28 4.59 1.89 19.39
N TYR A 29 3.49 2.29 18.76
CA TYR A 29 3.54 3.08 17.53
C TYR A 29 3.99 4.51 17.82
N ASN A 30 5.14 4.89 17.26
CA ASN A 30 5.72 6.22 17.46
C ASN A 30 5.71 6.99 16.13
N CYS A 31 4.96 8.10 16.08
CA CYS A 31 4.96 9.02 14.93
C CYS A 31 5.87 10.21 15.22
N VAL A 32 6.98 10.31 14.49
CA VAL A 32 8.00 11.35 14.69
C VAL A 32 8.14 12.19 13.43
N ARG A 33 8.12 13.52 13.60
CA ARG A 33 8.47 14.45 12.52
C ARG A 33 9.99 14.54 12.42
N ALA A 34 10.52 14.20 11.26
CA ALA A 34 11.94 14.28 10.93
C ALA A 34 12.12 15.14 9.68
N TYR A 35 13.04 16.10 9.73
CA TYR A 35 13.34 17.00 8.61
C TYR A 35 14.68 16.68 7.96
N THR A 36 15.60 16.07 8.71
CA THR A 36 16.96 15.76 8.27
C THR A 36 17.31 14.31 8.62
N MET A 37 18.36 13.75 8.00
CA MET A 37 18.81 12.40 8.33
C MET A 37 19.23 12.23 9.82
N PRO A 38 19.90 13.21 10.45
CA PRO A 38 20.13 13.19 11.89
C PRO A 38 18.86 13.05 12.74
N ASP A 39 17.72 13.62 12.31
CA ASP A 39 16.45 13.46 13.01
C ASP A 39 15.95 12.01 12.95
N VAL A 40 16.06 11.38 11.78
CA VAL A 40 15.73 9.97 11.58
C VAL A 40 16.62 9.08 12.46
N ILE A 41 17.94 9.31 12.43
CA ILE A 41 18.91 8.56 13.26
C ILE A 41 18.60 8.70 14.76
N ARG A 42 18.29 9.91 15.20
CA ARG A 42 17.94 10.20 16.59
C ARG A 42 16.64 9.50 17.00
N ALA A 43 15.63 9.50 16.13
CA ALA A 43 14.37 8.79 16.37
C ALA A 43 14.59 7.28 16.50
N ILE A 44 15.35 6.67 15.58
CA ILE A 44 15.67 5.23 15.61
C ILE A 44 16.45 4.90 16.89
N SER A 45 17.43 5.72 17.27
CA SER A 45 18.25 5.48 18.46
C SER A 45 17.46 5.63 19.76
N LYS A 46 16.52 6.58 19.82
CA LYS A 46 15.65 6.82 20.97
C LYS A 46 14.63 5.70 21.15
N HIS A 47 13.93 5.33 20.08
CA HIS A 47 12.79 4.42 20.15
C HIS A 47 13.18 2.95 19.95
N LYS A 48 14.37 2.67 19.41
CA LYS A 48 14.88 1.31 19.12
C LYS A 48 13.84 0.40 18.43
N PRO A 49 13.21 0.85 17.33
CA PRO A 49 12.12 0.13 16.71
C PRO A 49 12.60 -1.12 15.96
N ASP A 50 11.77 -2.16 15.92
CA ASP A 50 11.99 -3.32 15.05
C ASP A 50 11.74 -2.99 13.57
N ILE A 51 10.78 -2.07 13.31
CA ILE A 51 10.39 -1.61 11.98
C ILE A 51 10.35 -0.08 11.93
N VAL A 52 10.96 0.49 10.89
CA VAL A 52 10.92 1.92 10.59
C VAL A 52 10.27 2.13 9.24
N ILE A 53 9.27 3.01 9.17
CA ILE A 53 8.64 3.45 7.93
C ILE A 53 9.00 4.92 7.71
N ILE A 54 9.62 5.23 6.56
CA ILE A 54 9.97 6.61 6.18
C ILE A 54 9.09 7.03 5.00
N ASP A 55 8.17 7.97 5.25
CA ASP A 55 7.25 8.55 4.27
C ASP A 55 7.50 10.06 4.11
N TYR A 56 8.25 10.53 3.12
CA TYR A 56 9.03 9.82 2.10
C TYR A 56 10.42 10.45 1.99
N LEU A 57 11.41 9.67 1.54
CA LEU A 57 12.84 10.03 1.63
C LEU A 57 13.18 11.37 0.95
N GLN A 58 12.50 11.70 -0.14
CA GLN A 58 12.74 12.93 -0.90
C GLN A 58 12.43 14.21 -0.13
N ASN A 59 11.65 14.15 0.96
CA ASN A 59 11.37 15.28 1.85
C ASN A 59 12.42 15.51 2.93
N ILE A 60 13.37 14.58 3.10
CA ILE A 60 14.47 14.78 4.03
C ILE A 60 15.43 15.80 3.42
N ALA A 61 15.65 16.89 4.13
CA ALA A 61 16.59 17.92 3.76
C ALA A 61 18.04 17.46 3.99
N ASP A 62 18.92 17.86 3.10
CA ASP A 62 20.37 17.79 3.28
C ASP A 62 20.89 19.23 3.40
N PRO A 63 21.70 19.56 4.43
CA PRO A 63 22.36 20.86 4.51
C PRO A 63 23.32 21.11 3.34
N GLU A 64 23.83 20.06 2.71
CA GLU A 64 24.64 20.16 1.51
C GLU A 64 23.75 20.39 0.27
N ASN A 65 24.17 21.28 -0.63
CA ASN A 65 23.47 21.54 -1.89
C ASN A 65 23.74 20.44 -2.94
N LEU A 66 23.45 19.19 -2.57
CA LEU A 66 23.62 18.03 -3.42
C LEU A 66 22.50 17.92 -4.45
N SER A 67 22.82 17.34 -5.61
CA SER A 67 21.79 16.89 -6.55
C SER A 67 20.88 15.85 -5.89
N GLU A 68 19.62 15.76 -6.35
CA GLU A 68 18.66 14.79 -5.80
C GLU A 68 19.21 13.36 -5.84
N TYR A 69 19.87 12.98 -6.94
CA TYR A 69 20.49 11.67 -7.08
C TYR A 69 21.58 11.42 -6.03
N ALA A 70 22.50 12.38 -5.84
CA ALA A 70 23.58 12.25 -4.86
C ALA A 70 23.02 12.19 -3.43
N ARG A 71 22.03 13.03 -3.12
CA ARG A 71 21.34 13.04 -1.83
C ARG A 71 20.64 11.71 -1.54
N LEU A 72 19.86 11.18 -2.49
CA LEU A 72 19.17 9.90 -2.32
C LEU A 72 20.16 8.72 -2.21
N THR A 73 21.27 8.76 -2.93
CA THR A 73 22.37 7.80 -2.79
C THR A 73 22.97 7.83 -1.39
N LYS A 74 23.31 9.02 -0.89
CA LYS A 74 23.85 9.24 0.47
C LYS A 74 22.87 8.73 1.54
N PHE A 75 21.60 9.10 1.43
CA PHE A 75 20.58 8.73 2.42
C PHE A 75 20.27 7.24 2.44
N THR A 76 20.13 6.61 1.28
CA THR A 76 19.89 5.16 1.20
C THR A 76 21.06 4.36 1.77
N LEU A 77 22.31 4.80 1.56
CA LEU A 77 23.48 4.21 2.21
C LEU A 77 23.43 4.32 3.73
N GLN A 78 23.16 5.52 4.26
CA GLN A 78 23.06 5.74 5.70
C GLN A 78 21.95 4.88 6.31
N ILE A 79 20.78 4.83 5.69
CA ILE A 79 19.65 4.02 6.15
C ILE A 79 19.98 2.54 6.16
N GLN A 80 20.60 2.01 5.10
CA GLN A 80 21.00 0.60 5.03
C GLN A 80 21.99 0.25 6.14
N GLN A 81 22.97 1.13 6.40
CA GLN A 81 23.93 0.95 7.48
C GLN A 81 23.24 0.96 8.85
N ILE A 82 22.33 1.91 9.09
CA ILE A 82 21.57 2.01 10.35
C ILE A 82 20.72 0.77 10.57
N GLY A 83 19.98 0.31 9.54
CA GLY A 83 19.15 -0.88 9.64
C GLY A 83 19.96 -2.11 10.05
N ARG A 84 21.16 -2.29 9.48
CA ARG A 84 22.08 -3.38 9.84
C ARG A 84 22.64 -3.23 11.26
N VAL A 85 23.13 -2.05 11.62
CA VAL A 85 23.77 -1.80 12.93
C VAL A 85 22.75 -1.87 14.08
N LYS A 86 21.51 -1.44 13.84
CA LYS A 86 20.44 -1.42 14.85
C LYS A 86 19.54 -2.65 14.82
N ASN A 87 19.77 -3.57 13.88
CA ASN A 87 18.92 -4.75 13.65
C ASN A 87 17.44 -4.37 13.45
N THR A 88 17.20 -3.35 12.62
CA THR A 88 15.89 -2.78 12.34
C THR A 88 15.56 -2.95 10.86
N SER A 89 14.34 -3.40 10.57
CA SER A 89 13.83 -3.43 9.19
C SER A 89 13.35 -2.04 8.77
N VAL A 90 13.81 -1.55 7.61
CA VAL A 90 13.44 -0.22 7.11
C VAL A 90 12.61 -0.33 5.84
N ILE A 91 11.43 0.28 5.86
CA ILE A 91 10.53 0.43 4.72
C ILE A 91 10.59 1.88 4.27
N LEU A 92 11.02 2.09 3.03
CA LEU A 92 11.06 3.41 2.40
C LEU A 92 9.88 3.57 1.45
N VAL A 93 9.14 4.66 1.62
CA VAL A 93 8.13 5.07 0.63
C VAL A 93 8.81 6.02 -0.34
N SER A 94 8.66 5.74 -1.63
CA SER A 94 9.11 6.62 -2.72
C SER A 94 7.93 7.00 -3.60
N GLN A 95 7.87 8.27 -3.99
CA GLN A 95 6.87 8.74 -4.93
C GLN A 95 7.27 8.39 -6.38
N PHE A 96 6.26 8.11 -7.21
CA PHE A 96 6.43 8.01 -8.64
C PHE A 96 6.71 9.39 -9.27
N HIS A 97 7.43 9.40 -10.39
CA HIS A 97 7.38 10.52 -11.32
C HIS A 97 5.94 10.69 -11.84
N ARG A 98 5.59 11.90 -12.28
CA ARG A 98 4.28 12.10 -12.90
C ARG A 98 4.21 11.22 -14.17
N PRO A 99 3.18 10.36 -14.30
CA PRO A 99 3.07 9.51 -15.48
C PRO A 99 2.91 10.38 -16.73
N GLN A 100 3.43 9.89 -17.86
CA GLN A 100 3.16 10.49 -19.17
C GLN A 100 1.66 10.37 -19.49
N GLU A 101 1.09 11.42 -20.07
CA GLU A 101 -0.34 11.45 -20.43
C GLU A 101 -0.69 10.29 -21.39
N GLY A 102 -1.84 9.65 -21.16
CA GLY A 102 -2.45 8.69 -22.08
C GLY A 102 -2.04 7.22 -21.97
N LYS A 103 -1.09 6.83 -21.09
CA LYS A 103 -0.77 5.41 -20.86
C LYS A 103 -1.05 4.96 -19.43
N VAL A 104 -2.19 4.30 -19.24
CA VAL A 104 -2.45 3.50 -18.03
C VAL A 104 -1.70 2.17 -18.18
N ARG A 105 -0.58 2.03 -17.47
CA ARG A 105 0.19 0.79 -17.40
C ARG A 105 0.64 0.51 -15.97
N ALA A 106 1.03 -0.73 -15.71
CA ALA A 106 1.69 -1.08 -14.46
C ALA A 106 3.00 -0.28 -14.28
N PRO A 107 3.28 0.20 -13.05
CA PRO A 107 4.53 0.86 -12.73
C PRO A 107 5.72 -0.09 -12.85
N ARG A 108 6.88 0.47 -13.20
CA ARG A 108 8.17 -0.16 -13.38
C ARG A 108 9.22 0.53 -12.49
N ASN A 109 10.39 -0.08 -12.32
CA ASN A 109 11.42 0.47 -11.44
C ASN A 109 11.88 1.86 -11.87
N ASN A 110 11.94 2.15 -13.16
CA ASN A 110 12.31 3.47 -13.66
C ASN A 110 11.25 4.56 -13.41
N ASP A 111 10.04 4.20 -12.98
CA ASP A 111 8.96 5.17 -12.78
C ASP A 111 9.05 5.92 -11.45
N PHE A 112 9.81 5.45 -10.44
CA PHE A 112 9.90 6.12 -9.13
C PHE A 112 11.13 7.02 -8.98
N ARG A 113 11.00 8.08 -8.18
CA ARG A 113 12.08 9.07 -7.98
C ARG A 113 13.26 8.44 -7.25
N GLY A 114 14.47 8.68 -7.75
CA GLY A 114 15.69 8.06 -7.21
C GLY A 114 15.82 6.57 -7.51
N SER A 115 15.14 6.09 -8.57
CA SER A 115 15.13 4.69 -8.98
C SER A 115 16.51 4.05 -9.00
N GLY A 116 17.51 4.64 -9.67
CA GLY A 116 18.86 4.06 -9.71
C GLY A 116 19.46 3.81 -8.31
N SER A 117 19.58 4.86 -7.49
CA SER A 117 20.20 4.79 -6.16
C SER A 117 19.49 3.82 -5.22
N ILE A 118 18.15 3.85 -5.21
CA ILE A 118 17.31 3.00 -4.37
C ILE A 118 17.31 1.57 -4.90
N GLU A 119 17.18 1.38 -6.21
CA GLU A 119 17.10 0.06 -6.85
C GLU A 119 18.37 -0.75 -6.62
N GLU A 120 19.55 -0.14 -6.69
CA GLU A 120 20.81 -0.83 -6.38
C GLU A 120 20.83 -1.40 -4.95
N ARG A 121 20.26 -0.68 -3.98
CA ARG A 121 20.42 -0.95 -2.54
C ARG A 121 19.26 -1.69 -1.90
N ALA A 122 18.04 -1.49 -2.40
CA ALA A 122 16.85 -2.13 -1.86
C ALA A 122 16.96 -3.65 -1.98
N GLU A 123 16.60 -4.37 -0.93
CA GLU A 123 16.54 -5.83 -0.94
C GLU A 123 15.24 -6.31 -1.62
N ILE A 124 14.14 -5.59 -1.38
CA ILE A 124 12.83 -5.83 -1.98
C ILE A 124 12.29 -4.50 -2.52
N ILE A 125 11.68 -4.53 -3.71
CA ILE A 125 10.95 -3.38 -4.29
C ILE A 125 9.52 -3.81 -4.57
N LEU A 126 8.58 -3.07 -3.96
CA LEU A 126 7.13 -3.27 -4.11
C LEU A 126 6.53 -2.07 -4.83
N LEU A 127 5.89 -2.29 -5.98
CA LEU A 127 5.19 -1.25 -6.72
C LEU A 127 3.68 -1.50 -6.69
N ILE A 128 2.93 -0.54 -6.16
CA ILE A 128 1.46 -0.64 -6.04
C ILE A 128 0.81 -0.18 -7.35
N TYR A 129 0.05 -1.07 -7.99
CA TYR A 129 -0.73 -0.80 -9.18
C TYR A 129 -2.22 -0.86 -8.90
N TRP A 130 -2.82 0.33 -8.79
CA TRP A 130 -4.27 0.51 -8.62
C TRP A 130 -4.88 1.04 -9.92
N GLU A 131 -5.14 0.13 -10.85
CA GLU A 131 -5.59 0.44 -12.22
C GLU A 131 -6.82 1.36 -12.26
N ARG A 132 -7.84 1.03 -11.46
CA ARG A 132 -9.09 1.78 -11.39
C ARG A 132 -8.89 3.24 -10.98
N LYS A 133 -8.02 3.48 -10.01
CA LYS A 133 -7.63 4.85 -9.61
C LYS A 133 -6.90 5.59 -10.73
N LEU A 134 -6.05 4.90 -11.50
CA LEU A 134 -5.33 5.50 -12.62
C LEU A 134 -6.24 5.84 -13.80
N LYS A 135 -7.30 5.05 -14.03
CA LYS A 135 -8.32 5.32 -15.05
C LYS A 135 -9.29 6.45 -14.67
N MET A 136 -9.12 7.05 -13.48
CA MET A 136 -10.04 8.05 -12.91
C MET A 136 -11.50 7.58 -12.94
N GLU A 137 -11.73 6.27 -12.79
CA GLU A 137 -13.06 5.70 -12.62
C GLU A 137 -13.56 6.08 -11.22
N ALA A 138 -13.99 7.32 -11.07
CA ALA A 138 -14.62 7.81 -9.85
C ALA A 138 -16.00 7.19 -9.73
N LEU A 139 -16.11 6.05 -9.04
CA LEU A 139 -17.39 5.67 -8.48
C LEU A 139 -17.51 6.33 -7.11
N SER A 140 -18.55 7.14 -6.93
CA SER A 140 -19.04 7.49 -5.60
C SER A 140 -19.30 6.19 -4.84
N ARG A 141 -18.36 5.79 -3.98
CA ARG A 141 -18.47 4.57 -3.19
C ARG A 141 -19.36 4.79 -1.98
N ARG A 142 -20.19 3.79 -1.66
CA ARG A 142 -21.02 3.73 -0.46
C ARG A 142 -20.48 2.68 0.50
N ASP A 143 -20.83 2.83 1.78
CA ASP A 143 -20.53 1.81 2.79
C ASP A 143 -21.20 0.49 2.36
N GLY A 144 -20.38 -0.56 2.17
CA GLY A 144 -20.85 -1.88 1.77
C GLY A 144 -20.64 -2.23 0.30
N ASP A 145 -20.06 -1.33 -0.50
CA ASP A 145 -19.67 -1.66 -1.87
C ASP A 145 -18.56 -2.72 -1.92
N ASP A 146 -18.52 -3.50 -3.01
CA ASP A 146 -17.51 -4.53 -3.26
C ASP A 146 -16.08 -3.96 -3.18
N PRO A 147 -15.10 -4.77 -2.73
CA PRO A 147 -13.71 -4.35 -2.70
C PRO A 147 -13.18 -4.10 -4.11
N GLU A 148 -12.28 -3.14 -4.21
CA GLU A 148 -11.45 -2.95 -5.39
C GLU A 148 -10.27 -3.90 -5.39
N TYR A 149 -9.77 -4.18 -6.58
CA TYR A 149 -8.63 -5.06 -6.76
C TYR A 149 -7.38 -4.25 -7.07
N VAL A 150 -6.35 -4.46 -6.26
CA VAL A 150 -5.08 -3.77 -6.37
C VAL A 150 -3.97 -4.79 -6.43
N ARG A 151 -3.01 -4.56 -7.33
CA ARG A 151 -1.87 -5.44 -7.51
C ARG A 151 -0.65 -4.83 -6.84
N ILE A 152 0.04 -5.63 -6.03
CA ILE A 152 1.36 -5.29 -5.49
C ILE A 152 2.38 -6.08 -6.30
N ASN A 153 3.14 -5.39 -7.16
CA ASN A 153 4.18 -6.01 -7.96
C ASN A 153 5.48 -6.07 -7.16
N ILE A 154 6.06 -7.26 -7.04
CA ILE A 154 7.38 -7.49 -6.49
C ILE A 154 8.35 -7.44 -7.66
N THR A 155 8.97 -6.28 -7.88
CA THR A 155 9.85 -6.05 -9.05
C THR A 155 11.32 -6.31 -8.76
N LYS A 156 11.69 -6.35 -7.48
CA LYS A 156 12.98 -6.84 -7.00
C LYS A 156 12.75 -7.62 -5.73
N ASN A 157 13.41 -8.77 -5.63
CA ASN A 157 13.48 -9.58 -4.42
C ASN A 157 14.85 -10.26 -4.41
N LYS A 158 15.72 -9.88 -3.48
CA LYS A 158 17.09 -10.41 -3.42
C LYS A 158 17.12 -11.88 -3.01
N ASP A 159 16.19 -12.30 -2.16
CA ASP A 159 16.19 -13.62 -1.52
C ASP A 159 15.04 -14.51 -2.01
N GLY A 160 14.44 -14.20 -3.17
CA GLY A 160 13.33 -14.97 -3.69
C GLY A 160 12.81 -14.50 -5.04
N GLU A 161 11.61 -14.96 -5.39
CA GLU A 161 11.01 -14.69 -6.69
C GLU A 161 10.40 -13.29 -6.78
N THR A 162 10.37 -12.79 -8.02
CA THR A 162 9.59 -11.62 -8.42
C THR A 162 8.21 -12.07 -8.88
N GLY A 163 7.26 -11.13 -8.99
CA GLY A 163 5.91 -11.47 -9.39
C GLY A 163 4.91 -10.43 -8.92
N PHE A 164 3.69 -10.87 -8.59
CA PHE A 164 2.70 -9.97 -8.04
C PHE A 164 1.78 -10.66 -7.04
N ILE A 165 1.27 -9.86 -6.10
CA ILE A 165 0.24 -10.25 -5.14
C ILE A 165 -1.02 -9.46 -5.47
N GLN A 166 -2.13 -10.17 -5.63
CA GLN A 166 -3.45 -9.54 -5.78
C GLN A 166 -4.06 -9.30 -4.39
N MET A 167 -4.53 -8.08 -4.16
CA MET A 167 -5.14 -7.65 -2.90
C MET A 167 -6.55 -7.11 -3.15
N LYS A 168 -7.41 -7.24 -2.14
CA LYS A 168 -8.68 -6.53 -2.02
C LYS A 168 -8.47 -5.24 -1.23
N LEU A 169 -8.95 -4.11 -1.74
CA LEU A 169 -8.91 -2.81 -1.08
C LEU A 169 -10.34 -2.32 -0.89
N TYR A 170 -10.65 -1.86 0.32
CA TYR A 170 -11.82 -1.02 0.60
C TYR A 170 -11.33 0.42 0.79
N PRO A 171 -11.30 1.25 -0.27
CA PRO A 171 -10.73 2.61 -0.23
C PRO A 171 -11.35 3.49 0.85
N GLU A 172 -12.67 3.37 1.06
CA GLU A 172 -13.45 4.12 2.04
C GLU A 172 -12.98 3.89 3.49
N TYR A 173 -12.38 2.73 3.76
CA TYR A 173 -11.86 2.34 5.07
C TYR A 173 -10.33 2.30 5.12
N HIS A 174 -9.63 2.57 4.01
CA HIS A 174 -8.18 2.35 3.85
C HIS A 174 -7.75 0.93 4.26
N ARG A 175 -8.63 -0.07 4.02
CA ARG A 175 -8.46 -1.44 4.52
C ARG A 175 -8.06 -2.37 3.38
N TRP A 176 -6.95 -3.07 3.58
CA TRP A 176 -6.45 -4.11 2.68
C TRP A 176 -6.79 -5.49 3.23
N ILE A 177 -7.23 -6.39 2.36
CA ILE A 177 -7.55 -7.79 2.70
C ILE A 177 -6.89 -8.71 1.67
N ASN A 178 -6.39 -9.85 2.13
CA ASN A 178 -5.87 -10.90 1.24
C ASN A 178 -6.97 -11.34 0.26
N TRP A 179 -6.64 -11.44 -1.03
CA TRP A 179 -7.57 -11.90 -2.06
C TRP A 179 -8.23 -13.26 -1.71
N THR A 180 -7.45 -14.16 -1.09
CA THR A 180 -7.86 -15.55 -0.78
C THR A 180 -8.63 -15.71 0.53
N ASP A 181 -8.86 -14.62 1.28
CA ASP A 181 -9.54 -14.69 2.57
C ASP A 181 -10.94 -15.33 2.42
N LYS A 182 -11.13 -16.47 3.10
CA LYS A 182 -12.30 -17.34 2.95
C LYS A 182 -13.59 -16.74 3.54
N ARG A 183 -13.51 -15.60 4.22
CA ARG A 183 -14.68 -14.86 4.75
C ARG A 183 -15.67 -14.44 3.65
N ASP A 184 -15.23 -14.38 2.38
CA ASP A 184 -16.06 -14.06 1.22
C ASP A 184 -16.73 -15.27 0.53
N LYS A 185 -16.46 -16.51 0.97
CA LYS A 185 -17.01 -17.72 0.30
C LYS A 185 -18.55 -17.81 0.36
N LYS A 186 -19.21 -17.14 1.31
CA LYS A 186 -20.68 -17.14 1.41
C LYS A 186 -21.36 -16.33 0.29
N GLU A 187 -20.68 -15.36 -0.31
CA GLU A 187 -21.24 -14.55 -1.40
C GLU A 187 -20.93 -15.12 -2.79
N VAL A 188 -19.75 -15.72 -2.97
CA VAL A 188 -19.38 -16.37 -4.23
C VAL A 188 -20.32 -17.54 -4.57
N ILE A 189 -20.73 -18.34 -3.56
CA ILE A 189 -21.69 -19.44 -3.76
C ILE A 189 -23.07 -18.90 -4.16
N LYS A 190 -23.49 -17.72 -3.65
CA LYS A 190 -24.76 -17.08 -4.07
C LYS A 190 -24.68 -16.56 -5.51
N HIS A 191 -23.57 -15.95 -5.91
CA HIS A 191 -23.40 -15.42 -7.26
C HIS A 191 -23.26 -16.51 -8.34
N GLU A 192 -22.58 -17.62 -8.05
CA GLU A 192 -22.50 -18.77 -8.97
C GLU A 192 -23.84 -19.52 -9.07
N SER A 193 -24.59 -19.61 -7.97
CA SER A 193 -25.95 -20.19 -7.98
C SER A 193 -26.93 -19.34 -8.78
N ALA A 194 -26.81 -18.01 -8.73
CA ALA A 194 -27.62 -17.08 -9.52
C ALA A 194 -27.27 -17.13 -11.02
N LYS A 195 -25.98 -17.21 -11.38
CA LYS A 195 -25.55 -17.37 -12.78
C LYS A 195 -25.97 -18.71 -13.38
N LYS A 196 -25.93 -19.81 -12.61
CA LYS A 196 -26.43 -21.13 -13.06
C LYS A 196 -27.94 -21.14 -13.27
N LYS A 197 -28.72 -20.46 -12.42
CA LYS A 197 -30.18 -20.32 -12.63
C LYS A 197 -30.51 -19.46 -13.86
N GLY A 198 -29.83 -18.35 -14.09
CA GLY A 198 -30.03 -17.51 -15.27
C GLY A 198 -29.63 -18.16 -16.60
N SER A 199 -28.62 -19.05 -16.59
CA SER A 199 -28.21 -19.80 -17.79
C SER A 199 -29.20 -20.92 -18.16
N LYS A 200 -29.94 -21.48 -17.20
CA LYS A 200 -30.91 -22.56 -17.45
C LYS A 200 -32.16 -22.03 -18.17
N TYR A 201 -32.69 -20.89 -17.70
CA TYR A 201 -33.84 -20.22 -18.31
C TYR A 201 -33.58 -19.70 -19.74
N ARG A 202 -32.33 -19.40 -20.10
CA ARG A 202 -31.97 -18.88 -21.44
C ARG A 202 -31.79 -19.99 -22.48
N LYS A 203 -31.57 -21.25 -22.07
CA LYS A 203 -31.54 -22.41 -22.97
C LYS A 203 -32.95 -22.93 -23.28
N GLU A 204 -33.82 -23.01 -22.27
CA GLU A 204 -35.19 -23.54 -22.45
C GLU A 204 -36.08 -22.69 -23.38
N ARG A 205 -35.80 -21.39 -23.57
CA ARG A 205 -36.53 -20.55 -24.54
C ARG A 205 -36.07 -20.65 -26.00
N LYS A 206 -34.92 -21.28 -26.27
CA LYS A 206 -34.43 -21.43 -27.66
C LYS A 206 -34.92 -22.72 -28.33
N ASP A 207 -35.48 -23.64 -27.57
CA ASP A 207 -35.89 -24.97 -28.06
C ASP A 207 -37.43 -25.07 -28.28
N THR A 208 -38.17 -23.95 -28.15
CA THR A 208 -39.64 -23.92 -28.31
C THR A 208 -40.15 -23.11 -29.50
N ASP A 209 -39.27 -22.47 -30.29
CA ASP A 209 -39.63 -21.66 -31.47
C ASP A 209 -38.99 -22.20 -32.76
N GLY A 210 -39.01 -23.52 -32.95
CA GLY A 210 -38.52 -24.21 -34.16
C GLY A 210 -39.53 -25.21 -34.69
#